data_AF-A0A1Q5SI35-F1
#
_entry.id   AF-A0A1Q5SI35-F1
#
_cell.length_a   1.000
_cell.length_b   1.000
_cell.length_c   1.000
_cell.angle_alpha   90.00
_cell.angle_beta   90.00
_cell.angle_gamma   90.00
#
_symmetry.space_group_name_H-M   'P 1'
#
loop_
_entity.id
_entity.type
_entity.pdbx_description
1 polymer ?
#
loop_
_entity_poly.entity_id
_entity_poly.type
_entity_poly.pdbx_seq_one_letter_code
_entity_poly.pdbx_strand_id
1 'polypeptide(L)'
;MNASPNPIEQTFELAALRCADLTPLVYQRLFKEHPETRAMFRTQGSELVMGSMLALTIEAILDFAGQRGGHFRLIACEVASHDAYGTPRDVFIAFFAIIRDTLHDLLGDEWSVEIAQAWDALLVEIEAFAGIAA
;
A
#
# COMPACT_ATOMS: atom_id res chain seq x y z
N MET A 1 -1.87 6.40 -29.47
CA MET A 1 -2.52 7.22 -28.42
C MET A 1 -1.97 6.71 -27.11
N ASN A 2 -1.03 7.42 -26.51
CA ASN A 2 -0.59 7.05 -25.17
C ASN A 2 -1.73 7.45 -24.25
N ALA A 3 -2.35 6.48 -23.59
CA ALA A 3 -3.31 6.78 -22.53
C ALA A 3 -2.63 7.73 -21.54
N SER A 4 -3.36 8.72 -21.01
CA SER A 4 -2.86 9.48 -19.88
C SER A 4 -2.38 8.49 -18.81
N PRO A 5 -1.17 8.66 -18.25
CA PRO A 5 -0.62 7.72 -17.29
C PRO A 5 -1.61 7.60 -16.12
N ASN A 6 -1.85 6.38 -15.67
CA ASN A 6 -2.67 6.11 -14.50
C ASN A 6 -2.07 6.89 -13.31
N PRO A 7 -2.81 7.79 -12.64
CA PRO A 7 -2.25 8.60 -11.56
C PRO A 7 -1.62 7.76 -10.43
N ILE A 8 -2.11 6.53 -10.22
CA ILE A 8 -1.53 5.60 -9.25
C ILE A 8 -0.14 5.12 -9.71
N GLU A 9 -0.01 4.67 -10.96
CA GLU A 9 1.28 4.28 -11.55
C GLU A 9 2.27 5.45 -11.53
N GLN A 10 1.81 6.63 -11.95
CA GLN A 10 2.61 7.85 -11.94
C GLN A 10 3.12 8.20 -10.53
N THR A 11 2.32 7.98 -9.49
CA THR A 11 2.75 8.22 -8.10
C THR A 11 3.98 7.37 -7.75
N PHE A 12 3.98 6.10 -8.11
CA PHE A 12 5.10 5.19 -7.83
C PHE A 12 6.32 5.50 -8.71
N GLU A 13 6.12 5.90 -9.98
CA GLU A 13 7.21 6.35 -10.85
C GLU A 13 7.92 7.59 -10.29
N LEU A 14 7.17 8.59 -9.82
CA LEU A 14 7.73 9.79 -9.18
C LEU A 14 8.46 9.45 -7.87
N ALA A 15 7.89 8.54 -7.07
CA ALA A 15 8.51 8.11 -5.82
C ALA A 15 9.86 7.40 -6.05
N ALA A 16 9.96 6.58 -7.11
CA ALA A 16 11.19 5.88 -7.48
C ALA A 16 12.34 6.83 -7.86
N LEU A 17 12.03 8.04 -8.34
CA LEU A 17 13.04 9.08 -8.62
C LEU A 17 13.63 9.71 -7.34
N ARG A 18 12.91 9.62 -6.21
CA ARG A 18 13.25 10.29 -4.95
C ARG A 18 13.74 9.34 -3.87
N CYS A 19 13.32 8.07 -3.93
CA CYS A 19 13.58 7.08 -2.90
C CYS A 19 13.91 5.73 -3.52
N ALA A 20 15.11 5.22 -3.25
CA ALA A 20 15.52 3.90 -3.72
C ALA A 20 14.81 2.75 -2.99
N ASP A 21 14.40 2.97 -1.73
CA ASP A 21 13.69 1.98 -0.93
C ASP A 21 12.63 2.68 -0.05
N LEU A 22 11.36 2.45 -0.37
CA LEU A 22 10.21 2.97 0.36
C LEU A 22 9.97 2.25 1.69
N THR A 23 10.50 1.04 1.86
CA THR A 23 10.20 0.16 2.99
C THR A 23 10.42 0.83 4.35
N PRO A 24 11.57 1.49 4.62
CA PRO A 24 11.80 2.12 5.92
C PRO A 24 10.81 3.24 6.21
N LEU A 25 10.42 4.02 5.18
CA LEU A 25 9.49 5.16 5.33
C LEU A 25 8.07 4.68 5.64
N VAL A 26 7.58 3.68 4.88
CA VAL A 26 6.25 3.10 5.08
C VAL A 26 6.14 2.48 6.46
N TYR A 27 7.11 1.67 6.87
CA TYR A 27 7.05 1.00 8.17
C TYR A 27 7.30 1.93 9.35
N GLN A 28 8.11 2.98 9.19
CA GLN A 28 8.24 4.02 10.21
C GLN A 28 6.89 4.69 10.48
N ARG A 29 6.13 5.00 9.43
CA ARG A 29 4.78 5.57 9.55
C ARG A 29 3.81 4.56 10.17
N LEU A 30 3.77 3.32 9.69
CA LEU A 30 2.96 2.25 10.28
C LEU A 30 3.23 2.11 11.78
N PHE A 31 4.49 2.05 12.20
CA PHE A 31 4.85 1.89 13.61
C PHE A 31 4.63 3.12 14.47
N LYS A 32 4.37 4.27 13.86
CA LYS A 32 3.98 5.50 14.56
C LYS A 32 2.47 5.55 14.76
N GLU A 33 1.70 5.17 13.74
CA GLU A 33 0.23 5.23 13.74
C GLU A 33 -0.39 4.00 14.42
N HIS A 34 0.24 2.83 14.29
CA HIS A 34 -0.15 1.54 14.86
C HIS A 34 1.01 0.89 15.63
N PRO A 35 1.40 1.42 16.81
CA PRO A 35 2.57 0.94 17.56
C PRO A 35 2.54 -0.55 17.91
N GLU A 36 1.35 -1.14 18.04
CA GLU A 36 1.12 -2.57 18.28
C GLU A 36 1.76 -3.46 17.20
N THR A 37 1.82 -2.99 15.94
CA THR A 37 2.37 -3.76 14.82
C THR A 37 3.88 -3.96 14.90
N ARG A 38 4.61 -3.15 15.70
CA ARG A 38 6.04 -3.37 15.99
C ARG A 38 6.28 -4.77 16.55
N ALA A 39 5.28 -5.33 17.24
CA ALA A 39 5.35 -6.66 17.81
C ALA A 39 5.58 -7.77 16.79
N MET A 40 5.06 -7.57 15.58
CA MET A 40 5.05 -8.55 14.50
C MET A 40 6.40 -8.65 13.79
N PHE A 41 7.23 -7.60 13.89
CA PHE A 41 8.50 -7.48 13.15
C PHE A 41 9.74 -7.39 14.08
N ARG A 42 9.66 -7.92 15.30
CA ARG A 42 10.76 -7.84 16.29
C ARG A 42 11.93 -8.78 15.99
N THR A 43 11.74 -9.79 15.15
CA THR A 43 12.75 -10.83 14.91
C THR A 43 13.83 -10.31 13.98
N GLN A 44 15.09 -10.69 14.22
CA GLN A 44 16.19 -10.40 13.30
C GLN A 44 15.86 -10.94 11.89
N GLY A 45 16.02 -10.10 10.86
CA GLY A 45 15.66 -10.44 9.47
C GLY A 45 14.25 -10.04 9.06
N SER A 46 13.44 -9.46 9.95
CA SER A 46 12.09 -8.97 9.62
C SER A 46 12.10 -7.89 8.51
N GLU A 47 13.21 -7.18 8.34
CA GLU A 47 13.39 -6.18 7.26
C GLU A 47 13.15 -6.77 5.86
N LEU A 48 13.59 -8.02 5.62
CA LEU A 48 13.35 -8.70 4.34
C LEU A 48 11.87 -9.01 4.14
N VAL A 49 11.20 -9.48 5.21
CA VAL A 49 9.76 -9.75 5.20
C VAL A 49 8.99 -8.46 4.94
N MET A 50 9.39 -7.37 5.59
CA MET A 50 8.79 -6.04 5.42
C MET A 50 8.91 -5.56 3.97
N GLY A 51 10.10 -5.67 3.37
CA GLY A 51 10.33 -5.30 1.98
C GLY A 51 9.51 -6.15 1.00
N SER A 52 9.49 -7.48 1.19
CA SER A 52 8.68 -8.38 0.36
C SER A 52 7.18 -8.13 0.48
N MET A 53 6.68 -7.90 1.70
CA MET A 53 5.26 -7.59 1.94
C MET A 53 4.87 -6.27 1.27
N LEU A 54 5.70 -5.23 1.38
CA LEU A 54 5.45 -3.96 0.73
C LEU A 54 5.47 -4.11 -0.81
N ALA A 55 6.46 -4.82 -1.37
CA ALA A 55 6.55 -5.04 -2.81
C ALA A 55 5.29 -5.72 -3.37
N LEU A 56 4.85 -6.81 -2.75
CA LEU A 56 3.62 -7.52 -3.12
C LEU A 56 2.38 -6.62 -2.99
N THR A 57 2.33 -5.78 -1.96
CA THR A 57 1.23 -4.83 -1.77
C THR A 57 1.21 -3.79 -2.89
N ILE A 58 2.36 -3.26 -3.29
CA ILE A 58 2.47 -2.30 -4.40
C ILE A 58 2.05 -2.95 -5.72
N GLU A 59 2.52 -4.17 -6.01
CA GLU A 59 2.10 -4.92 -7.20
C GLU A 59 0.59 -5.14 -7.24
N ALA A 60 -0.01 -5.49 -6.10
CA ALA A 60 -1.46 -5.66 -5.99
C ALA A 60 -2.21 -4.33 -6.18
N ILE A 61 -1.70 -3.21 -5.65
CA ILE A 61 -2.26 -1.86 -5.85
C ILE A 61 -2.23 -1.48 -7.33
N LEU A 62 -1.08 -1.63 -7.98
CA LEU A 62 -0.90 -1.29 -9.40
C LEU A 62 -1.82 -2.14 -10.28
N ASP A 63 -1.90 -3.44 -10.01
CA ASP A 63 -2.81 -4.33 -10.74
C ASP A 63 -4.29 -3.98 -10.49
N PHE A 64 -4.65 -3.62 -9.25
CA PHE A 64 -6.01 -3.19 -8.89
C PHE A 64 -6.43 -1.91 -9.61
N ALA A 65 -5.51 -0.94 -9.68
CA ALA A 65 -5.69 0.35 -10.35
C ALA A 65 -5.64 0.26 -11.89
N GLY A 66 -5.07 -0.83 -12.43
CA GLY A 66 -4.91 -1.06 -13.86
C GLY A 66 -5.92 -2.07 -14.42
N GLN A 67 -5.41 -3.02 -15.21
CA GLN A 67 -6.25 -4.00 -15.95
C GLN A 67 -6.75 -5.18 -15.10
N ARG A 68 -6.33 -5.30 -13.84
CA ARG A 68 -6.73 -6.38 -12.91
C ARG A 68 -6.41 -7.78 -13.45
N GLY A 69 -5.16 -7.98 -13.84
CA GLY A 69 -4.63 -9.25 -14.35
C GLY A 69 -4.62 -10.39 -13.33
N GLY A 70 -4.67 -10.08 -12.03
CA GLY A 70 -5.00 -11.06 -11.00
C GLY A 70 -4.33 -10.89 -9.65
N HIS A 71 -3.24 -10.13 -9.56
CA HIS A 71 -2.54 -9.84 -8.30
C HIS A 71 -3.42 -9.06 -7.33
N PHE A 72 -4.33 -8.24 -7.84
CA PHE A 72 -5.32 -7.54 -7.02
C PHE A 72 -6.13 -8.47 -6.10
N ARG A 73 -6.31 -9.75 -6.48
CA ARG A 73 -7.00 -10.75 -5.65
C ARG A 73 -6.25 -11.09 -4.37
N LEU A 74 -4.94 -10.86 -4.31
CA LEU A 74 -4.15 -11.03 -3.08
C LEU A 74 -4.68 -10.13 -1.96
N ILE A 75 -5.18 -8.94 -2.28
CA ILE A 75 -5.78 -8.03 -1.29
C ILE A 75 -6.89 -8.75 -0.51
N ALA A 76 -7.77 -9.48 -1.20
CA ALA A 76 -8.83 -10.25 -0.59
C ALA A 76 -8.31 -11.49 0.18
N CYS A 77 -7.40 -12.26 -0.44
CA CYS A 77 -6.86 -13.49 0.16
C CYS A 77 -6.08 -13.22 1.45
N GLU A 78 -5.32 -12.13 1.48
CA GLU A 78 -4.42 -11.82 2.59
C GLU A 78 -5.15 -11.32 3.83
N VAL A 79 -6.39 -10.81 3.72
CA VAL A 79 -7.20 -10.39 4.89
C VAL A 79 -7.32 -11.53 5.90
N ALA A 80 -7.63 -12.74 5.44
CA ALA A 80 -7.79 -13.91 6.31
C ALA A 80 -6.45 -14.40 6.89
N SER A 81 -5.39 -14.37 6.08
CA SER A 81 -4.04 -14.70 6.54
C SER A 81 -3.57 -13.75 7.64
N HIS A 82 -3.83 -12.45 7.48
CA HIS A 82 -3.42 -11.43 8.44
C HIS A 82 -4.22 -11.50 9.74
N ASP A 83 -5.51 -11.82 9.69
CA ASP A 83 -6.30 -12.11 10.90
C ASP A 83 -5.71 -13.29 11.68
N ALA A 84 -5.29 -14.36 10.99
CA ALA A 84 -4.64 -15.51 11.62
C ALA A 84 -3.27 -15.18 12.24
N TYR A 85 -2.56 -14.18 11.71
CA TYR A 85 -1.32 -13.64 12.30
C TYR A 85 -1.57 -12.64 13.46
N GLY A 86 -2.83 -12.33 13.75
CA GLY A 86 -3.21 -11.38 14.80
C GLY A 86 -3.14 -9.92 14.36
N THR A 87 -3.16 -9.65 13.06
CA THR A 87 -3.32 -8.30 12.50
C THR A 87 -4.80 -8.03 12.27
N PRO A 88 -5.41 -7.12 13.05
CA PRO A 88 -6.80 -6.75 12.86
C PRO A 88 -7.07 -6.24 11.44
N ARG A 89 -8.27 -6.51 10.91
CA ARG A 89 -8.66 -6.12 9.54
C ARG A 89 -8.54 -4.62 9.31
N ASP A 90 -8.91 -3.80 10.28
CA ASP A 90 -8.78 -2.34 10.20
C ASP A 90 -7.32 -1.91 10.05
N VAL A 91 -6.38 -2.56 10.74
CA VAL A 91 -4.94 -2.34 10.57
C VAL A 91 -4.45 -2.80 9.19
N PHE A 92 -4.96 -3.93 8.70
CA PHE A 92 -4.65 -4.41 7.34
C PHE A 92 -5.09 -3.41 6.27
N ILE A 93 -6.33 -2.88 6.36
CA ILE A 93 -6.84 -1.87 5.42
C ILE A 93 -6.10 -0.53 5.60
N ALA A 94 -5.79 -0.13 6.84
CA ALA A 94 -5.03 1.09 7.12
C ALA A 94 -3.64 1.08 6.46
N PHE A 95 -3.04 -0.07 6.22
CA PHE A 95 -1.74 -0.18 5.56
C PHE A 95 -1.72 0.45 4.16
N PHE A 96 -2.81 0.35 3.39
CA PHE A 96 -2.92 1.00 2.08
C PHE A 96 -2.93 2.53 2.20
N ALA A 97 -3.61 3.07 3.21
CA ALA A 97 -3.62 4.51 3.51
C ALA A 97 -2.24 4.99 3.99
N ILE A 98 -1.51 4.18 4.77
CA ILE A 98 -0.14 4.47 5.19
C ILE A 98 0.80 4.58 3.98
N ILE A 99 0.66 3.69 3.00
CA ILE A 99 1.44 3.76 1.75
C ILE A 99 1.13 5.07 1.01
N ARG A 100 -0.16 5.41 0.82
CA ARG A 100 -0.57 6.69 0.22
C ARG A 100 0.05 7.88 0.95
N ASP A 101 -0.05 7.94 2.27
CA ASP A 101 0.42 9.10 3.05
C ASP A 101 1.95 9.22 3.05
N THR A 102 2.66 8.10 3.01
CA THR A 102 4.11 8.10 2.80
C THR A 102 4.47 8.63 1.41
N LEU A 103 3.73 8.24 0.36
CA LEU A 103 3.94 8.77 -0.99
C LEU A 103 3.60 10.26 -1.07
N HIS A 104 2.52 10.70 -0.44
CA HIS A 104 2.14 12.10 -0.33
C HIS A 104 3.27 12.94 0.26
N ASP A 105 3.78 12.55 1.43
CA ASP A 105 4.88 13.26 2.08
C ASP A 105 6.17 13.24 1.25
N LEU A 106 6.45 12.12 0.58
CA LEU A 106 7.63 11.97 -0.26
C LEU A 106 7.56 12.85 -1.52
N LEU A 107 6.37 13.01 -2.13
CA LEU A 107 6.18 13.77 -3.37
C LEU A 107 5.99 15.28 -3.11
N GLY A 108 5.44 15.68 -1.97
CA GLY A 108 5.26 17.08 -1.62
C GLY A 108 4.53 17.84 -2.73
N ASP A 109 5.16 18.88 -3.30
CA ASP A 109 4.56 19.72 -4.36
C ASP A 109 4.20 18.97 -5.66
N GLU A 110 4.77 17.78 -5.90
CA GLU A 110 4.41 16.94 -7.05
C GLU A 110 3.16 16.08 -6.81
N TRP A 111 2.63 16.05 -5.58
CA TRP A 111 1.35 15.42 -5.28
C TRP A 111 0.19 16.29 -5.79
N SER A 112 -0.25 16.02 -7.02
CA SER A 112 -1.31 16.80 -7.66
C SER A 112 -2.71 16.47 -7.11
N VAL A 113 -3.68 17.32 -7.44
CA VAL A 113 -5.09 17.10 -7.09
C VAL A 113 -5.63 15.82 -7.75
N GLU A 114 -5.18 15.54 -8.98
CA GLU A 114 -5.55 14.32 -9.72
C GLU A 114 -5.00 13.06 -9.05
N ILE A 115 -3.75 13.10 -8.57
CA ILE A 115 -3.14 12.01 -7.79
C ILE A 115 -3.95 11.80 -6.49
N ALA A 116 -4.24 12.88 -5.75
CA ALA A 116 -5.02 12.81 -4.52
C ALA A 116 -6.38 12.13 -4.71
N GLN A 117 -7.14 12.58 -5.71
CA GLN A 117 -8.47 12.04 -6.02
C GLN A 117 -8.42 10.56 -6.45
N ALA A 118 -7.40 10.17 -7.23
CA ALA A 118 -7.24 8.78 -7.65
C ALA A 118 -6.95 7.87 -6.46
N TRP A 119 -6.08 8.29 -5.53
CA TRP A 119 -5.79 7.52 -4.32
C TRP A 119 -6.99 7.41 -3.38
N ASP A 120 -7.74 8.50 -3.18
CA ASP A 120 -8.93 8.46 -2.34
C ASP A 120 -10.00 7.50 -2.91
N ALA A 121 -10.22 7.53 -4.23
CA ALA A 121 -11.12 6.58 -4.89
C ALA A 121 -10.61 5.13 -4.77
N LEU A 122 -9.31 4.91 -4.98
CA LEU A 122 -8.68 3.60 -4.90
C LEU A 122 -8.84 2.98 -3.51
N LEU A 123 -8.64 3.74 -2.44
CA LEU A 123 -8.76 3.25 -1.06
C LEU A 123 -10.20 2.82 -0.75
N VAL A 124 -11.20 3.59 -1.20
CA VAL A 124 -12.62 3.21 -1.05
C VAL A 124 -12.93 1.91 -1.80
N GLU A 125 -12.41 1.76 -3.02
CA GLU A 125 -12.59 0.52 -3.79
C GLU A 125 -11.91 -0.69 -3.15
N ILE A 126 -10.69 -0.52 -2.62
CA ILE A 126 -9.94 -1.57 -1.93
C ILE A 126 -10.67 -2.00 -0.66
N GLU A 127 -11.16 -1.05 0.15
CA GLU A 127 -11.94 -1.35 1.36
C GLU A 127 -13.19 -2.15 1.02
N ALA A 128 -13.96 -1.70 0.01
CA ALA A 128 -15.14 -2.42 -0.45
C ALA A 128 -14.81 -3.83 -0.96
N PHE A 129 -13.73 -3.97 -1.73
CA PHE A 129 -13.30 -5.27 -2.28
C PHE A 129 -12.87 -6.24 -1.17
N ALA A 130 -12.07 -5.78 -0.21
CA ALA A 130 -11.65 -6.57 0.93
C ALA A 130 -12.81 -6.95 1.86
N GLY A 131 -13.85 -6.10 1.95
CA GLY A 131 -15.06 -6.38 2.70
C GLY A 131 -15.95 -7.46 2.09
N ILE A 132 -15.96 -7.62 0.75
CA ILE A 132 -16.75 -8.66 0.05
C ILE A 132 -16.13 -10.05 0.21
N ALA A 133 -14.81 -10.14 0.41
CA ALA A 133 -14.08 -11.41 0.53
C ALA A 133 -14.12 -12.05 1.93
N ALA A 134 -14.95 -11.50 2.83
CA ALA A 134 -15.11 -11.90 4.23
C ALA A 134 -16.15 -13.01 4.43
#